data_AF-A0A831VUH0-F1
#
_entry.id   AF-A0A831VUH0-F1
#
_cell.length_a   1.000
_cell.length_b   1.000
_cell.length_c   1.000
_cell.angle_alpha   90.00
_cell.angle_beta   90.00
_cell.angle_gamma   90.00
#
_symmetry.space_group_name_H-M   'P 1'
#
loop_
_entity.id
_entity.type
_entity.pdbx_description
1 polymer ?
#
loop_
_entity_poly.entity_id
_entity_poly.type
_entity_poly.pdbx_seq_one_letter_code
_entity_poly.pdbx_strand_id
1 'polypeptide(L)' 'CIVDQELDSGLRSVAVPVFAGDGELLGAINISTNAARVNMETLVGVYLRRLQKAAEILRQTIR' A
#
# COMPACT_ATOMS: atom_id res chain seq x y z
N CYS A 1 -4.58 -4.38 -2.22
CA CYS A 1 -5.69 -4.70 -1.30
C CYS A 1 -6.01 -3.46 -0.48
N ILE A 2 -7.28 -3.17 -0.21
CA ILE A 2 -7.69 -2.17 0.79
C ILE A 2 -8.45 -2.91 1.88
N VAL A 3 -8.12 -2.64 3.13
CA VAL A 3 -8.79 -3.21 4.30
C VAL A 3 -9.32 -2.06 5.15
N ASP A 4 -10.59 -2.12 5.51
CA ASP A 4 -11.27 -1.03 6.23
C ASP A 4 -11.93 -1.53 7.51
N GLN A 5 -11.29 -1.25 8.64
CA GLN A 5 -11.80 -1.53 9.99
C GLN A 5 -12.09 -3.00 10.30
N GLU A 6 -11.57 -3.92 9.49
CA GLU A 6 -11.77 -5.36 9.67
C GLU A 6 -10.94 -5.94 10.82
N LEU A 7 -9.74 -5.38 11.06
CA LEU A 7 -8.87 -5.82 12.15
C LEU A 7 -9.16 -5.08 13.46
N ASP A 8 -9.35 -3.76 13.39
CA ASP A 8 -9.68 -2.92 14.54
C ASP A 8 -10.54 -1.73 14.10
N SER A 9 -11.47 -1.31 14.95
CA SER A 9 -12.33 -0.16 14.72
C SER A 9 -11.46 1.10 14.65
N GLY A 10 -11.63 1.87 13.58
CA GLY A 10 -10.79 3.05 13.32
C GLY A 10 -9.44 2.75 12.65
N LEU A 11 -9.12 1.51 12.31
CA LEU A 11 -7.95 1.17 11.48
C LEU A 11 -8.35 1.01 10.01
N ARG A 12 -7.56 1.56 9.09
CA ARG A 12 -7.72 1.34 7.65
C ARG A 12 -6.35 1.20 7.00
N SER A 13 -6.21 0.33 6.02
CA SER A 13 -4.93 0.12 5.34
C SER A 13 -5.08 -0.11 3.84
N VAL A 14 -3.99 0.14 3.13
CA VAL A 14 -3.83 -0.21 1.72
C VAL A 14 -2.49 -0.90 1.52
N ALA A 15 -2.48 -1.97 0.75
CA ALA A 15 -1.28 -2.72 0.41
C ALA A 15 -1.14 -2.92 -1.10
N VAL A 16 0.10 -2.91 -1.57
CA VAL A 16 0.46 -3.21 -2.96
C VAL A 16 1.53 -4.31 -2.98
N PRO A 17 1.52 -5.21 -3.98
CA PRO A 17 2.59 -6.17 -4.15
C PRO A 17 3.89 -5.46 -4.55
N VAL A 18 5.03 -6.08 -4.20
CA VAL A 18 6.36 -5.67 -4.64
C VAL A 18 6.97 -6.84 -5.40
N PHE A 19 7.53 -6.56 -6.57
CA PHE A 19 8.20 -7.52 -7.41
C PHE A 19 9.67 -7.13 -7.56
N ALA A 20 10.56 -8.11 -7.71
CA ALA A 20 11.94 -7.89 -8.15
C ALA A 20 11.99 -7.51 -9.64
N GLY A 21 13.17 -7.11 -10.11
CA GLY A 21 13.40 -6.74 -11.49
C GLY A 21 13.04 -7.86 -12.49
N ASP A 22 13.33 -9.10 -12.12
CA ASP A 22 13.01 -10.31 -12.88
C ASP A 22 11.52 -10.74 -12.83
N GLY A 23 10.71 -10.08 -12.01
CA GLY A 23 9.30 -10.38 -11.82
C GLY A 23 8.99 -11.33 -10.65
N GLU A 24 9.97 -11.76 -9.86
CA GLU A 24 9.75 -12.51 -8.62
C GLU A 24 8.88 -11.70 -7.66
N LEU A 25 7.83 -12.31 -7.08
CA LEU A 25 7.03 -11.68 -6.03
C LEU A 25 7.80 -11.72 -4.71
N LEU A 26 8.30 -10.56 -4.28
CA LEU A 26 9.03 -10.42 -3.02
C LEU A 26 8.09 -10.32 -1.81
N GLY A 27 6.86 -9.85 -2.02
CA GLY A 27 5.86 -9.69 -0.97
C GLY A 27 4.97 -8.48 -1.22
N ALA A 28 4.60 -7.78 -0.15
CA ALA A 28 3.77 -6.59 -0.22
C ALA A 28 4.23 -5.54 0.79
N ILE A 29 4.04 -4.27 0.43
CA ILE A 29 4.19 -3.14 1.35
C ILE A 29 2.81 -2.56 1.63
N ASN A 30 2.59 -2.14 2.89
CA ASN A 30 1.32 -1.56 3.32
C ASN A 30 1.51 -0.16 3.92
N ILE A 31 0.46 0.64 3.84
CA ILE A 31 0.24 1.83 4.67
C ILE A 31 -1.00 1.58 5.51
N SER A 32 -0.88 1.73 6.82
CA SER A 32 -1.98 1.71 7.77
C SER A 32 -2.21 3.10 8.35
N THR A 33 -3.47 3.49 8.54
CA THR A 33 -3.87 4.81 9.00
C THR A 33 -5.12 4.75 9.88
N ASN A 34 -5.43 5.84 10.55
CA ASN A 34 -6.67 5.99 11.30
C ASN A 34 -7.83 6.36 10.35
N ALA A 35 -8.87 5.54 10.33
CA ALA A 35 -10.03 5.66 9.43
C ALA A 35 -10.85 6.94 9.65
N ALA A 36 -10.85 7.51 10.87
CA ALA A 36 -11.54 8.76 11.17
C ALA A 36 -10.76 9.99 10.65
N ARG A 37 -9.44 9.88 10.47
CA ARG A 37 -8.59 10.97 9.96
C ARG A 37 -8.38 10.90 8.45
N VAL A 38 -8.41 9.72 7.86
CA VAL A 38 -8.13 9.51 6.44
C VAL A 38 -9.30 8.83 5.75
N ASN A 39 -10.01 9.61 4.93
CA ASN A 39 -11.10 9.11 4.10
C ASN A 39 -10.58 8.26 2.92
N MET A 40 -11.49 7.52 2.28
CA MET A 40 -11.14 6.61 1.18
C MET A 40 -10.58 7.34 -0.04
N GLU A 41 -11.10 8.54 -0.35
CA GLU A 41 -10.59 9.35 -1.45
C GLU A 41 -9.13 9.74 -1.25
N THR A 42 -8.73 10.10 -0.02
CA THR A 42 -7.32 10.40 0.30
C THR A 42 -6.48 9.12 0.30
N LEU A 43 -7.00 8.02 0.84
CA LEU A 43 -6.29 6.73 0.85
C LEU A 43 -5.96 6.29 -0.58
N VAL A 44 -6.93 6.27 -1.48
CA VAL A 44 -6.76 5.82 -2.89
C VAL A 44 -6.08 6.91 -3.73
N GLY A 45 -6.57 8.13 -3.63
CA GLY A 45 -6.14 9.26 -4.43
C GLY A 45 -4.75 9.76 -4.07
N VAL A 46 -4.24 9.52 -2.86
CA VAL A 46 -2.91 10.01 -2.44
C VAL A 46 -2.02 8.86 -2.02
N TYR A 47 -2.44 8.07 -1.04
CA TYR A 47 -1.54 7.10 -0.40
C TYR A 47 -1.27 5.90 -1.28
N LEU A 48 -2.29 5.31 -1.91
CA LEU A 48 -2.11 4.21 -2.85
C LEU A 48 -1.20 4.61 -4.01
N ARG A 49 -1.40 5.79 -4.61
CA ARG A 49 -0.55 6.29 -5.70
C ARG A 49 0.91 6.47 -5.26
N ARG A 50 1.16 6.94 -4.03
CA ARG A 50 2.52 7.05 -3.48
C ARG A 50 3.12 5.68 -3.19
N LEU A 51 2.34 4.76 -2.65
CA LEU A 51 2.77 3.40 -2.32
C LEU A 51 3.12 2.59 -3.58
N GLN A 52 2.34 2.74 -4.66
CA GLN A 52 2.65 2.15 -5.97
C GLN A 52 3.99 2.68 -6.52
N LYS A 53 4.25 3.99 -6.42
CA LYS A 53 5.55 4.56 -6.81
C LYS A 53 6.70 3.99 -5.98
N ALA A 54 6.51 3.81 -4.68
CA ALA A 54 7.51 3.20 -3.82
C ALA A 54 7.79 1.74 -4.22
N ALA A 55 6.75 0.96 -4.52
CA ALA A 55 6.90 -0.42 -5.02
C ALA A 55 7.67 -0.47 -6.35
N GLU A 56 7.42 0.46 -7.26
CA GLU A 56 8.15 0.55 -8.53
C GLU A 56 9.63 0.92 -8.34
N ILE A 57 9.95 1.82 -7.42
CA ILE A 57 11.35 2.14 -7.07
C ILE A 57 12.07 0.90 -6.51
N LEU A 58 11.39 0.14 -5.65
CA LEU A 58 11.94 -1.11 -5.11
C LEU A 58 12.21 -2.11 -6.23
N ARG A 59 11.29 -2.25 -7.18
CA ARG A 59 11.47 -3.11 -8.36
C ARG A 59 12.70 -2.75 -9.19
N GLN A 60 13.01 -1.47 -9.32
CA GLN A 60 14.18 -1.01 -10.08
C GLN A 60 15.49 -1.19 -9.31
N THR A 61 15.43 -1.29 -7.99
CA THR A 61 16.59 -1.39 -7.10
C THR A 61 16.96 -2.83 -6.79
N ILE A 62 15.98 -3.72 -6.72
CA ILE A 62 16.14 -5.15 -6.40
C ILE A 62 16.15 -5.94 -7.71
N ARG A 63 17.29 -6.57 -8.02
CA ARG A 63 17.46 -7.38 -9.23
C ARG A 63 16.76 -8.71 -9.11
#